data_AF-A0A5N4CBZ3-F1
#
_entry.id   AF-A0A5N4CBZ3-F1
#
_cell.length_a   1.000
_cell.length_b   1.000
_cell.length_c   1.000
_cell.angle_alpha   90.00
_cell.angle_beta   90.00
_cell.angle_gamma   90.00
#
_symmetry.space_group_name_H-M   'P 1'
#
loop_
_entity.id
_entity.type
_entity.pdbx_description
1 polymer ?
#
loop_
_entity_poly.entity_id
_entity_poly.type
_entity_poly.pdbx_seq_one_letter_code
_entity_poly.pdbx_strand_id
1 'polypeptide(L)'
;DSMIDFDSNCLNNESNFFKKHSCGDNKEASFLYRAARKLKQFPKMNNSEDFNFHLSRVSQGTLQLLNCSSKVKGRKPPSLGEAQPTKNLEENKSVKEQKKLNDLCFLKILLQKIKTCWNKILRGAKEH
;
A
#
# COMPACT_ATOMS: atom_id res chain seq x y z
N ASP A 1 -2.09 3.69 -14.39
CA ASP A 1 -2.06 2.77 -15.54
C ASP A 1 -0.68 2.22 -15.87
N SER A 2 0.41 2.77 -15.33
CA SER A 2 1.79 2.28 -15.51
C SER A 2 2.07 0.84 -15.07
N MET A 3 1.12 0.14 -14.44
CA MET A 3 1.27 -1.24 -13.95
C MET A 3 0.36 -2.24 -14.68
N ILE A 4 -0.26 -1.85 -15.80
CA ILE A 4 -1.17 -2.72 -16.57
C ILE A 4 -0.41 -3.94 -17.10
N ASP A 5 0.79 -3.78 -17.64
CA ASP A 5 1.56 -4.86 -18.27
C ASP A 5 2.19 -5.90 -17.31
N PHE A 6 2.04 -5.74 -16.00
CA PHE A 6 2.67 -6.60 -14.98
C PHE A 6 1.91 -7.90 -14.64
N ASP A 7 0.95 -8.33 -15.46
CA ASP A 7 0.05 -9.46 -15.11
C ASP A 7 0.67 -10.86 -15.21
N SER A 8 1.76 -11.06 -15.96
CA SER A 8 2.21 -12.42 -16.33
C SER A 8 3.26 -13.07 -15.42
N ASN A 9 3.93 -12.32 -14.53
CA ASN A 9 5.10 -12.82 -13.77
C ASN A 9 4.92 -12.82 -12.23
N CYS A 10 3.70 -12.60 -11.74
CA CYS A 10 3.43 -12.56 -10.31
C CYS A 10 3.23 -13.96 -9.74
N LEU A 11 3.88 -14.27 -8.62
CA LEU A 11 3.57 -15.49 -7.86
C LEU A 11 2.13 -15.39 -7.33
N ASN A 12 1.29 -16.38 -7.63
CA ASN A 12 -0.13 -16.44 -7.26
C ASN A 12 -0.40 -16.58 -5.75
N ASN A 13 0.65 -16.59 -4.92
CA ASN A 13 0.50 -16.77 -3.49
C ASN A 13 0.00 -15.47 -2.84
N GLU A 14 -1.16 -15.54 -2.18
CA GLU A 14 -1.68 -14.37 -1.47
C GLU A 14 -0.72 -13.95 -0.35
N SER A 15 -0.30 -12.68 -0.39
CA SER A 15 0.56 -12.09 0.64
C SER A 15 -0.09 -12.15 2.02
N ASN A 16 0.71 -12.43 3.05
CA ASN A 16 0.29 -12.43 4.45
C ASN A 16 -0.42 -11.14 4.87
N PHE A 17 -0.08 -10.01 4.24
CA PHE A 17 -0.78 -8.75 4.48
C PHE A 17 -2.28 -8.87 4.15
N PHE A 18 -2.62 -9.45 3.01
CA PHE A 18 -4.02 -9.57 2.57
C PHE A 18 -4.78 -10.66 3.33
N LYS A 19 -4.08 -11.73 3.75
CA LYS A 19 -4.64 -12.74 4.67
C LYS A 19 -5.03 -12.13 6.02
N LYS A 20 -4.20 -11.21 6.53
CA LYS A 20 -4.41 -10.55 7.83
C LYS A 20 -5.35 -9.34 7.76
N HIS A 21 -5.40 -8.68 6.60
CA HIS A 21 -6.09 -7.42 6.41
C HIS A 21 -6.97 -7.48 5.16
N SER A 22 -8.28 -7.55 5.38
CA SER A 22 -9.29 -7.56 4.33
C SER A 22 -10.20 -6.33 4.43
N CYS A 23 -10.71 -5.90 3.28
CA CYS A 23 -11.79 -4.91 3.20
C CYS A 23 -13.16 -5.59 3.41
N GLY A 24 -13.35 -6.17 4.59
CA GLY A 24 -14.65 -6.73 5.01
C GLY A 24 -15.62 -5.65 5.49
N ASP A 25 -16.88 -6.01 5.68
CA ASP A 25 -17.92 -5.12 6.24
C ASP A 25 -17.47 -4.55 7.59
N ASN A 26 -17.65 -3.24 7.79
CA ASN A 26 -17.23 -2.49 8.97
C ASN A 26 -15.71 -2.45 9.22
N LYS A 27 -14.89 -2.96 8.29
CA LYS A 27 -13.42 -2.98 8.38
C LYS A 27 -12.76 -2.18 7.27
N GLU A 28 -13.53 -1.50 6.41
CA GLU A 28 -13.06 -0.75 5.26
C GLU A 28 -12.05 0.34 5.67
N ALA A 29 -12.42 1.17 6.67
CA ALA A 29 -11.56 2.23 7.17
C ALA A 29 -10.25 1.67 7.77
N SER A 30 -10.33 0.57 8.53
CA SER A 30 -9.17 -0.09 9.14
C SER A 30 -8.24 -0.69 8.09
N PHE A 31 -8.80 -1.28 7.03
CA PHE A 31 -8.06 -1.78 5.88
C PHE A 31 -7.37 -0.64 5.14
N LEU A 32 -8.10 0.41 4.76
CA LEU A 32 -7.58 1.57 4.03
C LEU A 32 -6.46 2.27 4.81
N TYR A 33 -6.60 2.42 6.14
CA TYR A 33 -5.55 2.98 6.98
C TYR A 33 -4.26 2.15 6.92
N ARG A 34 -4.35 0.83 7.08
CA ARG A 34 -3.18 -0.07 7.01
C ARG A 34 -2.57 -0.10 5.61
N ALA A 35 -3.41 -0.15 4.58
CA ALA A 35 -3.00 -0.16 3.18
C ALA A 35 -2.28 1.15 2.81
N ALA A 36 -2.78 2.30 3.24
CA ALA A 36 -2.14 3.59 3.01
C ALA A 36 -0.79 3.71 3.73
N ARG A 37 -0.68 3.22 4.97
CA ARG A 37 0.63 3.13 5.65
C ARG A 37 1.60 2.19 4.94
N LYS A 38 1.10 1.09 4.36
CA LYS A 38 1.91 0.16 3.57
C LYS A 38 2.38 0.78 2.27
N LEU A 39 1.54 1.56 1.57
CA LEU A 39 1.95 2.33 0.39
C LEU A 39 3.12 3.27 0.66
N LYS A 40 3.15 3.93 1.84
CA LYS A 40 4.25 4.80 2.24
C LYS A 40 5.59 4.05 2.42
N GLN A 41 5.54 2.75 2.69
CA GLN A 41 6.74 1.90 2.85
C GLN A 41 7.27 1.38 1.51
N PHE A 42 6.54 1.53 0.41
CA PHE A 42 7.09 1.16 -0.88
C PHE A 42 8.34 2.00 -1.10
N PRO A 43 9.49 1.37 -1.39
CA PRO A 43 10.71 2.12 -1.64
C PRO A 43 10.44 3.15 -2.72
N LYS A 44 11.26 4.21 -2.76
CA LYS A 44 11.47 5.01 -3.98
C LYS A 44 12.07 4.08 -5.05
N MET A 45 11.33 3.07 -5.49
CA MET A 45 11.76 2.13 -6.50
C MET A 45 11.81 2.92 -7.80
N ASN A 46 12.99 2.88 -8.42
CA ASN A 46 13.43 3.57 -9.64
C ASN A 46 12.51 3.34 -10.86
N ASN A 47 11.25 3.79 -10.82
CA ASN A 47 10.29 3.54 -11.88
C ASN A 47 9.58 4.82 -12.39
N SER A 48 9.75 5.97 -11.72
CA SER A 48 9.47 7.36 -12.19
C SER A 48 9.20 8.25 -10.98
N GLU A 49 9.66 9.50 -10.98
CA GLU A 49 9.33 10.50 -9.95
C GLU A 49 7.80 10.73 -9.86
N ASP A 50 7.14 10.77 -11.02
CA ASP A 50 5.68 10.92 -11.13
C ASP A 50 4.92 9.76 -10.46
N PHE A 51 5.38 8.53 -10.68
CA PHE A 51 4.77 7.36 -10.05
C PHE A 51 4.87 7.42 -8.52
N ASN A 52 6.04 7.81 -8.00
CA ASN A 52 6.26 7.99 -6.56
C ASN A 52 5.39 9.13 -5.99
N PHE A 53 5.24 10.22 -6.73
CA PHE A 53 4.35 11.33 -6.37
C PHE A 53 2.90 10.84 -6.25
N HIS A 54 2.41 10.06 -7.22
CA HIS A 54 1.07 9.50 -7.17
C HIS A 54 0.86 8.52 -6.01
N LEU A 55 1.82 7.63 -5.73
CA LEU A 55 1.75 6.74 -4.56
C LEU A 55 1.67 7.55 -3.25
N SER A 56 2.47 8.60 -3.13
CA SER A 56 2.45 9.49 -1.97
C SER A 56 1.11 10.19 -1.83
N ARG A 57 0.57 10.74 -2.94
CA ARG A 57 -0.75 11.40 -2.96
C ARG A 57 -1.87 10.45 -2.54
N VAL A 58 -1.87 9.21 -3.03
CA VAL A 58 -2.88 8.19 -2.65
C VAL A 58 -2.75 7.82 -1.17
N SER A 59 -1.52 7.59 -0.69
CA SER A 59 -1.26 7.25 0.72
C SER A 59 -1.68 8.37 1.67
N GLN A 60 -1.18 9.59 1.45
CA GLN A 60 -1.45 10.75 2.29
C GLN A 60 -2.93 11.16 2.22
N GLY A 61 -3.50 11.22 1.03
CA GLY A 61 -4.91 11.54 0.83
C GLY A 61 -5.84 10.55 1.54
N THR A 62 -5.55 9.25 1.45
CA THR A 62 -6.33 8.22 2.16
C THR A 62 -6.25 8.42 3.67
N LEU A 63 -5.05 8.62 4.23
CA LEU A 63 -4.90 8.85 5.67
C LEU A 63 -5.62 10.11 6.14
N GLN A 64 -5.55 11.19 5.35
CA GLN A 64 -6.23 12.45 5.65
C GLN A 64 -7.75 12.28 5.64
N LEU A 65 -8.32 11.68 4.60
CA LEU A 65 -9.76 11.46 4.49
C LEU A 65 -10.31 10.59 5.62
N LEU A 66 -9.58 9.54 6.03
CA LEU A 66 -9.98 8.70 7.16
C LEU A 66 -9.96 9.46 8.49
N ASN A 67 -8.97 10.33 8.70
CA ASN A 67 -8.89 11.16 9.90
C ASN A 67 -9.97 12.25 9.93
N CYS A 68 -10.44 12.74 8.77
CA CYS A 68 -11.56 13.67 8.69
C CYS A 68 -12.88 13.05 9.17
N SER A 69 -13.03 11.72 9.07
CA SER A 69 -14.23 11.01 9.51
C SER A 69 -14.31 10.80 11.03
N SER A 70 -13.24 11.03 11.79
CA SER A 70 -13.27 10.98 13.25
C SER A 70 -13.14 12.38 13.84
N LYS A 71 -14.24 12.99 14.28
CA LYS A 71 -14.13 14.00 15.32
C LYS A 71 -13.52 13.32 16.55
N VAL A 72 -12.43 13.90 17.07
CA VAL A 72 -11.71 13.62 18.34
C VAL A 72 -10.36 12.87 18.24
N LYS A 73 -9.36 13.63 18.68
CA LYS A 73 -8.01 13.30 19.20
C LYS A 73 -6.96 12.76 18.21
N GLY A 74 -6.21 13.72 17.68
CA GLY A 74 -4.90 13.52 17.10
C GLY A 74 -4.02 12.66 18.00
N ARG A 75 -3.53 11.56 17.43
CA ARG A 75 -2.42 10.79 17.99
C ARG A 75 -1.13 11.24 17.32
N LYS A 76 -0.16 11.57 18.17
CA LYS A 76 1.22 11.95 17.85
C LYS A 76 1.85 11.07 16.76
N PRO A 77 2.68 11.61 15.86
CA PRO A 77 3.50 10.79 14.97
C PRO A 77 4.39 9.85 15.79
N PRO A 78 4.61 8.59 15.36
CA PRO A 78 5.68 7.78 15.90
C PRO A 78 7.01 8.51 15.65
N SER A 79 7.85 8.58 16.67
CA SER A 79 9.21 9.07 16.57
C SER A 79 9.99 8.26 15.52
N LEU A 80 10.77 8.98 14.72
CA LEU A 80 11.72 8.45 13.75
C LEU A 80 12.79 7.65 14.52
N GLY A 81 12.59 6.33 14.63
CA GLY A 81 13.61 5.42 15.17
C GLY A 81 14.75 5.31 14.17
N GLU A 82 15.95 5.61 14.64
CA GLU A 82 17.20 5.61 13.88
C GLU A 82 17.46 4.26 13.21
N ALA A 83 17.88 4.31 11.95
CA ALA A 83 18.34 3.16 11.21
C ALA A 83 19.70 2.72 11.76
N GLN A 84 19.82 1.45 12.15
CA GLN A 84 21.12 0.80 12.24
C GLN A 84 21.33 -0.19 11.07
N PRO A 85 22.55 -0.25 10.51
CA PRO A 85 22.87 -1.07 9.36
C PRO A 85 23.36 -2.45 9.79
N THR A 86 22.86 -3.51 9.16
CA THR A 86 23.51 -4.82 9.23
C THR A 86 23.59 -5.49 7.85
N LYS A 87 24.86 -5.71 7.51
CA LYS A 87 25.47 -6.38 6.37
C LYS A 87 24.80 -7.71 6.02
N ASN A 88 24.64 -8.00 4.73
CA ASN A 88 25.45 -9.02 4.04
C ASN A 88 25.37 -8.80 2.53
N LEU A 89 26.56 -8.74 1.92
CA LEU A 89 26.81 -8.59 0.50
C LEU A 89 26.80 -9.99 -0.14
N GLU A 90 26.42 -10.05 -1.42
CA GLU A 90 26.29 -11.24 -2.28
C GLU A 90 24.92 -11.92 -2.30
N GLU A 91 23.87 -11.16 -2.64
CA GLU A 91 22.67 -11.73 -3.25
C GLU A 91 22.81 -11.70 -4.78
N ASN A 92 22.73 -12.87 -5.41
CA ASN A 92 22.71 -13.05 -6.87
C ASN A 92 21.74 -12.07 -7.53
N LYS A 93 22.18 -11.38 -8.59
CA LYS A 93 21.42 -10.35 -9.33
C LYS A 93 19.97 -10.78 -9.66
N SER A 94 19.77 -12.07 -9.95
CA SER A 94 18.47 -12.69 -10.20
C SER A 94 17.50 -12.65 -9.02
N VAL A 95 17.97 -12.88 -7.78
CA VAL A 95 17.14 -12.86 -6.57
C VAL A 95 16.63 -11.45 -6.28
N LYS A 96 17.47 -10.44 -6.51
CA LYS A 96 17.12 -9.03 -6.33
C LYS A 96 16.08 -8.56 -7.36
N GLU A 97 16.21 -9.00 -8.60
CA GLU A 97 15.22 -8.71 -9.66
C GLU A 97 13.88 -9.40 -9.38
N GLN A 98 13.89 -10.66 -8.97
CA GLN A 98 12.69 -11.41 -8.61
C GLN A 98 11.97 -10.79 -7.39
N LYS A 99 12.71 -10.33 -6.38
CA LYS A 99 12.16 -9.59 -5.24
C LYS A 99 11.50 -8.29 -5.67
N LYS A 100 12.13 -7.53 -6.58
CA LYS A 100 11.56 -6.29 -7.13
C LYS A 100 10.25 -6.55 -7.89
N LEU A 101 10.20 -7.61 -8.69
CA LEU A 101 8.97 -8.03 -9.39
C LEU A 101 7.86 -8.40 -8.39
N ASN A 102 8.17 -9.19 -7.37
CA ASN A 102 7.22 -9.55 -6.31
C ASN A 102 6.68 -8.32 -5.56
N ASP A 103 7.53 -7.33 -5.29
CA ASP A 103 7.11 -6.07 -4.66
C ASP A 103 6.17 -5.27 -5.57
N LEU A 104 6.43 -5.21 -6.88
CA LEU A 104 5.56 -4.55 -7.86
C LEU A 104 4.22 -5.28 -8.01
N CYS A 105 4.23 -6.61 -8.03
CA CYS A 105 3.03 -7.44 -8.01
C CYS A 105 2.17 -7.16 -6.78
N PHE A 106 2.79 -7.14 -5.60
CA PHE A 106 2.09 -6.79 -4.37
C PHE A 106 1.52 -5.37 -4.43
N LEU A 107 2.28 -4.40 -4.93
CA LEU A 107 1.84 -3.02 -5.06
C LEU A 107 0.62 -2.89 -5.99
N LYS A 108 0.62 -3.58 -7.13
CA LYS A 108 -0.51 -3.63 -8.06
C LYS A 108 -1.77 -4.13 -7.35
N ILE A 109 -1.67 -5.26 -6.66
CA ILE A 109 -2.80 -5.86 -5.91
C ILE A 109 -3.25 -4.93 -4.78
N LEU A 110 -2.30 -4.29 -4.07
CA LEU A 110 -2.61 -3.35 -3.00
C LEU A 110 -3.42 -2.15 -3.52
N LEU A 111 -3.00 -1.56 -4.65
CA LEU A 111 -3.71 -0.45 -5.29
C LEU A 111 -5.11 -0.87 -5.77
N GLN A 112 -5.25 -2.06 -6.35
CA GLN A 112 -6.55 -2.61 -6.73
C GLN A 112 -7.48 -2.78 -5.52
N LYS A 113 -6.99 -3.40 -4.44
CA LYS A 113 -7.80 -3.59 -3.23
C LYS A 113 -8.15 -2.26 -2.54
N ILE A 114 -7.27 -1.25 -2.58
CA ILE A 114 -7.58 0.12 -2.12
C ILE A 114 -8.73 0.72 -2.93
N LYS A 115 -8.66 0.67 -4.28
CA LYS A 115 -9.70 1.18 -5.18
C LYS A 115 -11.05 0.51 -4.88
N THR A 116 -11.06 -0.82 -4.81
CA THR A 116 -12.28 -1.59 -4.51
C THR A 116 -12.85 -1.21 -3.15
N CYS A 117 -12.01 -1.04 -2.13
CA CYS A 117 -12.46 -0.71 -0.79
C CYS A 117 -13.05 0.70 -0.70
N TRP A 118 -12.44 1.68 -1.38
CA TRP A 118 -13.02 3.02 -1.52
C TRP A 118 -14.37 2.99 -2.24
N ASN A 119 -14.49 2.24 -3.33
CA ASN A 119 -15.76 2.09 -4.05
C ASN A 119 -16.86 1.51 -3.17
N LYS A 120 -16.52 0.59 -2.25
CA LYS A 120 -17.47 0.03 -1.30
C LYS A 120 -18.00 1.09 -0.33
N ILE A 121 -17.11 1.89 0.28
CA ILE A 121 -17.50 3.01 1.15
C ILE A 121 -18.37 4.01 0.38
N LEU A 122 -17.94 4.41 -0.81
CA LEU A 122 -18.64 5.41 -1.62
C LEU A 122 -19.98 4.94 -2.16
N ARG A 123 -20.16 3.62 -2.39
CA ARG A 123 -21.45 3.05 -2.77
C ARG A 123 -22.39 2.99 -1.57
N GLY A 124 -21.94 2.52 -0.41
CA GLY A 124 -22.76 2.49 0.80
C GLY A 124 -23.20 3.89 1.27
N ALA A 125 -22.38 4.91 1.04
CA ALA A 125 -22.73 6.31 1.37
C ALA A 125 -23.82 6.92 0.47
N LYS A 126 -24.20 6.30 -0.66
CA LYS A 126 -25.25 6.80 -1.55
C LYS A 126 -26.65 6.30 -1.20
N GLU A 127 -26.76 5.36 -0.27
CA GLU A 127 -28.04 4.74 0.15
C GLU A 127 -28.65 5.43 1.39
N HIS A 128 -28.08 6.56 1.81
CA HIS A 128 -28.54 7.43 2.90
C HIS A 128 -28.73 8.87 2.39
#